data_AF-A0A1X0P737-F1
#
_entry.id   AF-A0A1X0P737-F1
#
_cell.length_a   1.000
_cell.length_b   1.000
_cell.length_c   1.000
_cell.angle_alpha   90.00
_cell.angle_beta   90.00
_cell.angle_gamma   90.00
#
_symmetry.space_group_name_H-M   'P 1'
#
loop_
_entity.id
_entity.type
_entity.pdbx_description
1 polymer ?
#
loop_
_entity_poly.entity_id
_entity_poly.type
_entity_poly.pdbx_seq_one_letter_code
_entity_poly.pdbx_strand_id
1 'polypeptide(L)'
;MTPLSPYDILEVPSSASIAEIRAAFKRLALLTHPDKIHNVNQLGDNMILLREPQPFHVIKEASEILMDPLRRAQYDHGQQQSYVRSVGVVSDTYDLSEFDLKDERILCRSDEKENNVVIIRVYALECRCGGSFELFLTQQESEMQEIEKLCECDCCSLVISVTWKGNSK
;
A
#
# COMPACT_ATOMS: atom_id res chain seq x y z
N MET A 1 6.48 -16.10 9.14
CA MET A 1 5.41 -16.40 8.15
C MET A 1 4.40 -15.29 8.25
N THR A 2 4.26 -14.46 7.22
CA THR A 2 3.21 -13.42 7.17
C THR A 2 1.84 -14.10 7.08
N PRO A 3 0.83 -13.63 7.84
CA PRO A 3 -0.52 -14.17 7.73
C PRO A 3 -1.03 -13.90 6.31
N LEU A 4 -1.51 -14.95 5.67
CA LEU A 4 -1.97 -14.91 4.28
C LEU A 4 -3.36 -14.28 4.22
N SER A 5 -3.58 -13.34 3.29
CA SER A 5 -4.91 -12.75 3.14
C SER A 5 -5.91 -13.76 2.52
N PRO A 6 -7.23 -13.58 2.70
CA PRO A 6 -8.25 -14.35 1.99
C PRO A 6 -8.08 -14.32 0.48
N TYR A 7 -7.58 -13.22 -0.08
CA TYR A 7 -7.25 -13.07 -1.49
C TYR A 7 -6.06 -13.96 -1.89
N ASP A 8 -5.01 -13.98 -1.06
CA ASP A 8 -3.86 -14.87 -1.27
C ASP A 8 -4.26 -16.33 -1.13
N ILE A 9 -5.11 -16.69 -0.15
CA ILE A 9 -5.59 -18.05 0.07
C ILE A 9 -6.39 -18.57 -1.13
N LEU A 10 -7.18 -17.70 -1.77
CA LEU A 10 -7.96 -18.06 -2.96
C LEU A 10 -7.21 -17.85 -4.28
N GLU A 11 -5.99 -17.31 -4.23
CA GLU A 11 -5.15 -17.00 -5.40
C GLU A 11 -5.87 -16.05 -6.38
N VAL A 12 -6.55 -15.03 -5.86
CA VAL A 12 -7.30 -14.03 -6.64
C VAL A 12 -6.86 -12.60 -6.27
N PRO A 13 -6.93 -11.63 -7.19
CA PRO A 13 -6.63 -10.23 -6.87
C PRO A 13 -7.70 -9.61 -5.96
N SER A 14 -7.35 -8.53 -5.26
CA SER A 14 -8.30 -7.75 -4.44
C SER A 14 -9.44 -7.12 -5.26
N SER A 15 -9.25 -6.95 -6.56
CA SER A 15 -10.26 -6.48 -7.52
C SER A 15 -11.18 -7.59 -8.06
N ALA A 16 -10.99 -8.85 -7.64
CA ALA A 16 -11.75 -9.98 -8.17
C ALA A 16 -13.25 -9.84 -7.95
N SER A 17 -14.02 -10.19 -8.97
CA SER A 17 -15.46 -10.30 -8.95
C SER A 17 -15.93 -11.54 -8.17
N ILE A 18 -17.21 -11.53 -7.74
CA ILE A 18 -17.82 -12.68 -7.05
C ILE A 18 -17.77 -13.95 -7.92
N ALA A 19 -17.88 -13.81 -9.24
CA ALA A 19 -17.82 -14.93 -10.17
C ALA A 19 -16.42 -15.58 -10.18
N GLU A 20 -15.36 -14.77 -10.17
CA GLU A 20 -13.97 -15.23 -10.12
C GLU A 20 -13.65 -15.89 -8.76
N ILE A 21 -14.12 -15.30 -7.66
CA ILE A 21 -13.98 -15.85 -6.30
C ILE A 21 -14.64 -17.23 -6.19
N ARG A 22 -15.86 -17.39 -6.75
CA ARG A 22 -16.56 -18.70 -6.78
C ARG A 22 -15.83 -19.73 -7.63
N ALA A 23 -15.32 -19.32 -8.80
CA ALA A 23 -14.55 -20.20 -9.67
C ALA A 23 -13.26 -20.68 -8.99
N ALA A 24 -12.55 -19.77 -8.30
CA ALA A 24 -11.36 -20.08 -7.54
C ALA A 24 -11.64 -21.03 -6.36
N PHE A 25 -12.68 -20.76 -5.57
CA PHE A 25 -13.11 -21.65 -4.48
C PHE A 25 -13.43 -23.05 -5.00
N LYS A 26 -14.18 -23.17 -6.10
CA LYS A 26 -14.52 -24.48 -6.69
C LYS A 26 -13.27 -25.25 -7.13
N ARG A 27 -12.31 -24.58 -7.77
CA ARG A 27 -11.03 -25.18 -8.18
C ARG A 27 -10.26 -25.69 -6.97
N LEU A 28 -10.09 -24.87 -5.94
CA LEU A 28 -9.30 -25.20 -4.75
C LEU A 28 -9.97 -26.26 -3.87
N ALA A 29 -11.30 -26.22 -3.73
CA ALA A 29 -12.08 -27.24 -3.02
C ALA A 29 -11.90 -28.64 -3.64
N LEU A 30 -11.83 -28.74 -4.97
CA LEU A 30 -11.60 -30.01 -5.67
C LEU A 30 -10.17 -30.55 -5.51
N LEU A 31 -9.20 -29.67 -5.27
CA LEU A 31 -7.80 -30.03 -5.07
C LEU A 31 -7.50 -30.44 -3.63
N THR A 32 -8.23 -29.87 -2.67
CA THR A 32 -8.00 -30.02 -1.22
C THR A 32 -9.00 -30.94 -0.52
N HIS A 33 -9.93 -31.53 -1.26
CA HIS A 33 -10.91 -32.47 -0.69
C HIS A 33 -10.22 -33.73 -0.14
N PRO A 34 -10.52 -34.16 1.11
CA PRO A 34 -9.84 -35.26 1.78
C PRO A 34 -9.90 -36.60 1.03
N ASP A 35 -10.91 -36.84 0.15
CA ASP A 35 -10.95 -38.04 -0.71
C ASP A 35 -9.79 -38.14 -1.71
N LYS A 36 -9.18 -37.02 -2.12
CA LYS A 36 -8.03 -37.04 -3.05
C LYS A 36 -6.68 -37.12 -2.35
N ILE A 37 -6.62 -36.78 -1.06
CA ILE A 37 -5.37 -36.74 -0.28
C ILE A 37 -4.85 -38.17 0.00
N HIS A 38 -5.70 -39.20 -0.12
CA HIS A 38 -5.28 -40.60 0.02
C HIS A 38 -4.36 -41.13 -1.11
N ASN A 39 -4.07 -40.34 -2.17
CA ASN A 39 -3.25 -40.79 -3.31
C ASN A 39 -1.92 -40.03 -3.48
N VAL A 40 -1.57 -39.08 -2.61
CA VAL A 40 -0.40 -38.19 -2.80
C VAL A 40 0.83 -38.60 -1.96
N ASN A 41 0.74 -39.68 -1.18
CA ASN A 41 1.89 -40.20 -0.41
C ASN A 41 2.93 -40.97 -1.25
N GLN A 42 2.89 -40.91 -2.60
CA GLN A 42 3.76 -41.73 -3.45
C GLN A 42 4.60 -41.01 -4.52
N LEU A 43 4.54 -39.69 -4.68
CA LEU A 43 5.37 -39.02 -5.69
C LEU A 43 6.27 -37.97 -5.05
N GLY A 44 7.50 -38.40 -4.81
CA GLY A 44 8.58 -37.62 -4.26
C GLY A 44 9.07 -36.49 -5.16
N ASP A 45 9.88 -35.64 -4.54
CA ASP A 45 10.97 -34.86 -5.10
C ASP A 45 10.87 -34.59 -6.61
N ASN A 46 10.17 -33.52 -6.99
CA ASN A 46 10.64 -32.59 -8.01
C ASN A 46 9.73 -31.35 -8.11
N MET A 47 10.34 -30.22 -7.77
CA MET A 47 10.15 -28.91 -8.37
C MET A 47 9.02 -27.98 -7.87
N ILE A 48 9.51 -26.79 -7.51
CA ILE A 48 8.87 -25.48 -7.40
C ILE A 48 8.23 -25.19 -6.05
N LEU A 49 8.62 -24.04 -5.50
CA LEU A 49 8.13 -23.32 -4.33
C LEU A 49 6.62 -22.97 -4.43
N LEU A 50 5.76 -23.93 -4.73
CA LEU A 50 4.31 -23.78 -4.64
C LEU A 50 3.93 -24.01 -3.18
N ARG A 51 3.71 -22.88 -2.50
CA ARG A 51 3.04 -22.73 -1.21
C ARG A 51 2.18 -23.95 -0.86
N GLU A 52 2.44 -24.53 0.32
CA GLU A 52 1.72 -25.70 0.79
C GLU A 52 0.20 -25.54 0.58
N PRO A 53 -0.49 -26.58 0.08
CA PRO A 53 -1.92 -26.51 -0.18
C PRO A 53 -2.62 -26.12 1.12
N GLN A 54 -3.31 -24.98 1.08
CA GLN A 54 -4.06 -24.49 2.24
C GLN A 54 -5.13 -25.53 2.60
N PRO A 55 -5.35 -25.83 3.89
CA PRO A 55 -6.35 -26.81 4.27
C PRO A 55 -7.76 -26.34 3.86
N PHE A 56 -8.64 -27.28 3.52
CA PHE A 56 -9.97 -26.98 2.98
C PHE A 56 -10.78 -26.00 3.84
N HIS A 57 -10.66 -26.09 5.17
CA HIS A 57 -11.37 -25.18 6.08
C HIS A 57 -10.92 -23.71 5.93
N VAL A 58 -9.63 -23.46 5.68
CA VAL A 58 -9.07 -22.11 5.45
C VAL A 58 -9.54 -21.57 4.10
N ILE A 59 -9.58 -22.41 3.06
CA ILE A 59 -10.12 -22.04 1.75
C ILE A 59 -11.62 -21.69 1.86
N LYS A 60 -12.38 -22.49 2.61
CA LYS A 60 -13.80 -22.25 2.87
C LYS A 60 -14.02 -20.92 3.60
N GLU A 61 -13.30 -20.68 4.69
CA GLU A 61 -13.39 -19.45 5.47
C GLU A 61 -13.06 -18.21 4.63
N ALA A 62 -11.97 -18.24 3.85
CA ALA A 62 -11.60 -17.16 2.94
C ALA A 62 -12.71 -16.86 1.92
N SER A 63 -13.32 -17.91 1.35
CA SER A 63 -14.44 -17.76 0.40
C SER A 63 -15.69 -17.17 1.05
N GLU A 64 -16.01 -17.55 2.29
CA GLU A 64 -17.16 -17.02 3.02
C GLU A 64 -17.01 -15.52 3.33
N ILE A 65 -15.78 -15.07 3.60
CA ILE A 65 -15.49 -13.64 3.79
C ILE A 65 -15.62 -12.88 2.47
N LEU A 66 -15.05 -13.38 1.37
CA LEU A 66 -15.00 -12.65 0.09
C LEU A 66 -16.29 -12.72 -0.74
N MET A 67 -17.12 -13.74 -0.55
CA MET A 67 -18.40 -13.88 -1.26
C MET A 67 -19.53 -13.01 -0.68
N ASP A 68 -19.46 -12.68 0.61
CA ASP A 68 -20.44 -11.80 1.27
C ASP A 68 -19.98 -10.33 1.17
N PRO A 69 -20.77 -9.45 0.52
CA PRO A 69 -20.36 -8.05 0.34
C PRO A 69 -20.09 -7.29 1.64
N LEU A 70 -20.87 -7.57 2.70
CA LEU A 70 -20.73 -6.91 3.99
C LEU A 70 -19.47 -7.39 4.71
N ARG A 71 -19.22 -8.70 4.73
CA ARG A 71 -18.02 -9.28 5.35
C ARG A 71 -16.75 -8.91 4.60
N ARG A 72 -16.79 -8.86 3.26
CA ARG A 72 -15.68 -8.37 2.42
C ARG A 72 -15.36 -6.91 2.73
N ALA A 73 -16.37 -6.05 2.79
CA ALA A 73 -16.18 -4.64 3.14
C ALA A 73 -15.63 -4.46 4.57
N GLN A 74 -16.11 -5.24 5.54
CA GLN A 74 -15.58 -5.23 6.91
C GLN A 74 -14.12 -5.70 6.97
N TYR A 75 -13.78 -6.75 6.22
CA TYR A 75 -12.41 -7.24 6.10
C TYR A 75 -11.49 -6.18 5.48
N ASP A 76 -11.87 -5.64 4.32
CA ASP A 76 -11.10 -4.61 3.61
C ASP A 76 -10.92 -3.35 4.46
N HIS A 77 -11.97 -2.93 5.19
CA HIS A 77 -11.90 -1.79 6.11
C HIS A 77 -11.01 -2.08 7.33
N GLY A 78 -11.06 -3.30 7.90
CA GLY A 78 -10.16 -3.70 8.99
C GLY A 78 -8.70 -3.75 8.56
N GLN A 79 -8.44 -4.19 7.32
CA GLN A 79 -7.11 -4.11 6.71
C GLN A 79 -6.68 -2.68 6.46
N GLN A 80 -7.59 -1.81 6.00
CA GLN A 80 -7.33 -0.39 5.82
C GLN A 80 -7.05 0.32 7.16
N GLN A 81 -7.79 0.00 8.24
CA GLN A 81 -7.50 0.55 9.57
C GLN A 81 -6.18 0.03 10.15
N SER A 82 -5.86 -1.25 9.92
CA SER A 82 -4.58 -1.83 10.32
C SER A 82 -3.42 -1.25 9.50
N TYR A 83 -3.66 -0.95 8.23
CA TYR A 83 -2.75 -0.23 7.35
C TYR A 83 -2.57 1.21 7.81
N VAL A 84 -3.65 1.95 8.09
CA VAL A 84 -3.58 3.31 8.65
C VAL A 84 -2.83 3.31 9.99
N ARG A 85 -3.00 2.27 10.82
CA ARG A 85 -2.21 2.07 12.04
C ARG A 85 -0.74 1.72 11.75
N SER A 86 -0.44 1.01 10.66
CA SER A 86 0.94 0.63 10.28
C SER A 86 1.68 1.68 9.46
N VAL A 87 0.96 2.57 8.78
CA VAL A 87 1.45 3.81 8.13
C VAL A 87 1.72 4.88 9.19
N GLY A 88 1.25 4.68 10.42
CA GLY A 88 1.61 5.49 11.56
C GLY A 88 0.59 6.59 11.85
N VAL A 89 0.21 6.68 13.12
CA VAL A 89 -0.29 7.94 13.70
C VAL A 89 0.70 9.02 13.30
N VAL A 90 0.24 10.13 12.72
CA VAL A 90 1.07 11.31 12.49
C VAL A 90 1.80 11.60 13.80
N SER A 91 3.11 11.38 13.84
CA SER A 91 3.91 11.51 15.06
C SER A 91 3.81 12.95 15.54
N ASP A 92 4.04 13.87 14.61
CA ASP A 92 4.18 15.28 14.86
C ASP A 92 3.79 16.05 13.59
N THR A 93 3.43 17.31 13.78
CA THR A 93 3.17 18.25 12.69
C THR A 93 4.28 19.29 12.67
N TYR A 94 4.86 19.50 11.50
CA TYR A 94 5.93 20.46 11.26
C TYR A 94 5.47 21.52 10.28
N ASP A 95 6.00 22.73 10.41
CA ASP A 95 5.86 23.72 9.34
C ASP A 95 6.95 23.50 8.28
N LEU A 96 6.65 23.76 7.00
CA LEU A 96 7.63 23.66 5.92
C LEU A 96 8.86 24.55 6.16
N SER A 97 8.72 25.66 6.90
CA SER A 97 9.85 26.50 7.30
C SER A 97 10.88 25.80 8.20
N GLU A 98 10.53 24.66 8.79
CA GLU A 98 11.45 23.82 9.55
C GLU A 98 12.31 22.90 8.66
N PHE A 99 11.98 22.77 7.37
CA PHE A 99 12.74 21.97 6.42
C PHE A 99 13.81 22.79 5.70
N ASP A 100 14.95 22.17 5.41
CA ASP A 100 15.99 22.73 4.56
C ASP A 100 15.66 22.53 3.08
N LEU A 101 15.80 23.57 2.25
CA LEU A 101 15.81 23.39 0.80
C LEU A 101 17.13 22.72 0.37
N LYS A 102 17.07 21.47 -0.09
CA LYS A 102 18.24 20.70 -0.55
C LYS A 102 18.49 20.82 -2.04
N ASP A 103 17.45 20.91 -2.87
CA ASP A 103 17.58 20.99 -4.33
C ASP A 103 16.45 21.80 -4.96
N GLU A 104 16.72 22.46 -6.10
CA GLU A 104 15.73 23.16 -6.92
C GLU A 104 15.97 22.81 -8.39
N ARG A 105 14.97 22.21 -9.04
CA ARG A 105 15.06 21.76 -10.43
C ARG A 105 14.02 22.47 -11.28
N ILE A 106 14.50 23.01 -12.41
CA ILE A 106 13.66 23.66 -13.41
C ILE A 106 13.38 22.65 -14.52
N LEU A 107 12.11 22.27 -14.69
CA LEU A 107 11.66 21.40 -15.76
C LEU A 107 10.97 22.24 -16.84
N CYS A 108 11.59 22.30 -18.02
CA CYS A 108 10.99 22.89 -19.21
C CYS A 108 10.20 21.82 -19.97
N ARG A 109 8.87 21.96 -20.06
CA ARG A 109 8.08 21.08 -20.91
C ARG A 109 8.14 21.59 -22.34
N SER A 110 8.78 20.83 -23.22
CA SER A 110 9.00 21.21 -24.62
C SER A 110 7.73 21.03 -25.48
N ASP A 111 6.72 21.87 -25.27
CA ASP A 111 5.57 21.97 -26.17
C ASP A 111 5.44 23.42 -26.66
N GLU A 112 5.55 23.58 -27.98
CA GLU A 112 5.87 24.83 -28.70
C GLU A 112 4.83 25.97 -28.62
N LYS A 113 3.92 25.97 -27.63
CA LYS A 113 2.88 27.01 -27.53
C LYS A 113 2.62 27.60 -26.13
N GLU A 114 3.32 27.16 -25.09
CA GLU A 114 3.35 27.86 -23.80
C GLU A 114 4.61 27.41 -23.05
N ASN A 115 5.51 28.35 -22.72
CA ASN A 115 6.67 28.08 -21.86
C ASN A 115 6.17 27.78 -20.43
N ASN A 116 5.61 26.60 -20.19
CA ASN A 116 5.22 26.17 -18.86
C ASN A 116 6.45 25.58 -18.15
N VAL A 117 7.20 26.47 -17.49
CA VAL A 117 8.34 26.13 -16.66
C VAL A 117 7.82 25.64 -15.30
N VAL A 118 8.13 24.39 -14.94
CA VAL A 118 7.77 23.84 -13.62
C VAL A 118 9.02 23.77 -12.76
N ILE A 119 9.03 24.54 -11.67
CA ILE A 119 10.10 24.48 -10.66
C ILE A 119 9.70 23.47 -9.59
N ILE A 120 10.55 22.48 -9.33
CA ILE A 120 10.42 21.50 -8.25
C ILE A 120 11.47 21.80 -7.20
N ARG A 121 11.05 21.98 -5.96
CA ARG A 121 11.91 22.15 -4.78
C ARG A 121 11.88 20.89 -3.92
N VAL A 122 13.05 20.47 -3.47
CA VAL A 122 13.23 19.33 -2.57
C VAL A 122 13.60 19.86 -1.20
N TYR A 123 12.70 19.67 -0.24
CA TYR A 123 12.87 20.04 1.15
C TYR A 123 13.23 18.80 1.96
N ALA A 124 14.17 18.91 2.90
CA ALA A 124 14.50 17.79 3.77
C ALA A 124 14.65 18.20 5.25
N LEU A 125 14.26 17.30 6.14
CA LEU A 125 14.40 17.42 7.59
C LEU A 125 15.04 16.15 8.14
N GLU A 126 16.02 16.28 9.03
CA GLU A 126 16.64 15.14 9.68
C GLU A 126 15.68 14.50 10.69
N CYS A 127 15.51 13.19 10.61
CA CYS A 127 14.76 12.41 11.57
C CYS A 127 15.65 12.04 12.76
N ARG A 128 15.05 11.89 13.95
CA ARG A 128 15.74 11.44 15.18
C ARG A 128 16.46 10.08 15.06
N CYS A 129 16.12 9.26 14.07
CA CYS A 129 16.82 8.01 13.80
C CYS A 129 18.11 8.19 12.98
N GLY A 130 18.38 9.40 12.48
CA GLY A 130 19.47 9.70 11.54
C GLY A 130 19.10 9.57 10.07
N GLY A 131 17.85 9.20 9.73
CA GLY A 131 17.30 9.26 8.38
C GLY A 131 16.82 10.67 8.00
N SER A 132 16.20 10.82 6.84
CA SER A 132 15.61 12.06 6.37
C SER A 132 14.12 11.91 6.04
N PHE A 133 13.41 13.02 6.22
CA PHE A 133 12.11 13.27 5.64
C PHE A 133 12.33 14.10 4.39
N GLU A 134 11.91 13.64 3.22
CA GLU A 134 12.04 14.37 1.97
C GLU A 134 10.66 14.76 1.41
N LEU A 135 10.54 16.03 1.04
CA LEU A 135 9.32 16.63 0.51
C LEU A 135 9.59 17.30 -0.83
N PHE A 136 8.79 16.93 -1.82
CA PHE A 136 8.83 17.50 -3.15
C PHE A 136 7.65 18.45 -3.34
N LEU A 137 7.94 19.71 -3.62
CA LEU A 137 6.93 20.74 -3.86
C LEU A 137 7.17 21.43 -5.19
N THR A 138 6.12 21.56 -5.99
CA THR A 138 6.15 22.43 -7.17
C THR A 138 5.98 23.89 -6.77
N GLN A 139 6.42 24.84 -7.61
CA GLN A 139 6.20 26.27 -7.37
C GLN A 139 4.72 26.61 -7.13
N GLN A 140 3.82 26.05 -7.94
CA GLN A 140 2.38 26.25 -7.78
C GLN A 140 1.87 25.76 -6.44
N GLU A 141 2.34 24.58 -5.99
CA GLU A 141 2.00 24.10 -4.66
C GLU A 141 2.52 25.09 -3.63
N SER A 142 3.80 25.47 -3.61
CA SER A 142 4.35 26.38 -2.58
C SER A 142 3.65 27.75 -2.45
N GLU A 143 2.93 28.20 -3.48
CA GLU A 143 2.20 29.46 -3.51
C GLU A 143 0.75 29.34 -3.01
N MET A 144 0.23 28.12 -2.80
CA MET A 144 -1.12 27.91 -2.26
C MET A 144 -1.24 28.37 -0.80
N GLN A 145 -2.44 28.85 -0.41
CA GLN A 145 -2.66 29.49 0.89
C GLN A 145 -2.58 28.52 2.08
N GLU A 146 -2.92 27.25 1.92
CA GLU A 146 -2.84 26.24 2.99
C GLU A 146 -2.82 24.83 2.38
N ILE A 147 -1.76 24.07 2.62
CA ILE A 147 -1.70 22.64 2.27
C ILE A 147 -1.06 21.87 3.43
N GLU A 148 -1.55 20.66 3.62
CA GLU A 148 -1.01 19.64 4.50
C GLU A 148 -0.54 18.43 3.67
N LYS A 149 0.70 17.96 3.89
CA LYS A 149 1.23 16.74 3.28
C LYS A 149 1.80 15.80 4.33
N LEU A 150 1.67 14.49 4.10
CA LEU A 150 2.31 13.47 4.94
C LEU A 150 3.69 13.12 4.37
N CYS A 151 4.68 13.00 5.24
CA CYS A 151 6.05 12.62 4.89
C CYS A 151 6.51 11.47 5.79
N GLU A 152 7.06 10.42 5.18
CA GLU A 152 7.65 9.28 5.88
C GLU A 152 9.17 9.41 5.94
N CYS A 153 9.76 8.89 7.01
CA CYS A 153 11.21 8.82 7.11
C CYS A 153 11.74 7.69 6.22
N ASP A 154 12.82 7.93 5.49
CA ASP A 154 13.49 6.93 4.64
C ASP A 154 14.10 5.74 5.43
N CYS A 155 14.32 5.91 6.73
CA CYS A 155 15.05 4.97 7.58
C CYS A 155 14.18 4.29 8.65
N CYS A 156 13.05 4.89 9.05
CA CYS A 156 12.18 4.33 10.09
C CYS A 156 10.70 4.50 9.73
N SER A 157 9.80 3.90 10.51
CA SER A 157 8.35 3.95 10.26
C SER A 157 7.68 5.23 10.75
N LEU A 158 8.43 6.33 10.93
CA LEU A 158 7.88 7.58 11.43
C LEU A 158 7.22 8.34 10.28
N VAL A 159 6.00 8.81 10.51
CA VAL A 159 5.26 9.66 9.58
C VAL A 159 4.92 10.96 10.27
N ILE A 160 5.18 12.07 9.59
CA ILE A 160 4.90 13.42 10.07
C ILE A 160 3.94 14.12 9.11
N SER A 161 3.20 15.09 9.62
CA SER A 161 2.40 16.01 8.81
C SER A 161 3.19 17.29 8.62
N VAL A 162 3.20 17.82 7.41
CA VAL A 162 3.89 19.06 7.08
C VAL A 162 2.89 20.04 6.51
N THR A 163 2.75 21.16 7.21
CA THR A 163 1.86 22.25 6.83
C THR A 163 2.67 23.44 6.35
N TRP A 164 2.13 24.23 5.43
CA TRP A 164 2.62 25.59 5.26
C TRP A 164 1.47 26.53 4.88
N LYS A 165 1.63 27.80 5.23
CA LYS A 165 0.71 28.87 4.84
C LYS A 165 1.42 29.82 3.90
N GLY A 166 0.91 29.94 2.67
CA GLY A 166 1.39 30.93 1.71
C GLY A 166 1.34 32.32 2.34
N ASN A 167 2.50 32.97 2.44
CA ASN A 167 2.64 34.26 3.10
C ASN A 167 1.81 35.28 2.28
N SER A 168 0.61 35.62 2.76
CA SER A 168 -0.21 36.66 2.14
C SER A 168 0.51 37.99 2.32
N LYS A 169 1.16 38.46 1.26
CA LYS A 169 1.57 39.86 1.11
C LYS A 169 0.72 40.52 0.05
#